data_AF-A0A7S1SN65-F1
#
_entry.id   AF-A0A7S1SN65-F1
#
_cell.length_a   1.000
_cell.length_b   1.000
_cell.length_c   1.000
_cell.angle_alpha   90.00
_cell.angle_beta   90.00
_cell.angle_gamma   90.00
#
_symmetry.space_group_name_H-M   'P 1'
#
loop_
_entity.id
_entity.type
_entity.pdbx_description
1 polymer ?
#
loop_
_entity_poly.entity_id
_entity_poly.type
_entity_poly.pdbx_seq_one_letter_code
_entity_poly.pdbx_strand_id
1 'polypeptide(L)'
;RRMLQFACQWIGFQFEAQLSRSTTHLLTFQHKGAKYEAAIRWGAESEAAGGSGEPHAVNHRWLIDCLSLWKVLPSDKYKQHSGEALIENPDLLPLYDQLYGDSQHTRDAAYAPVPSSVSPTQEAAAP
;
A
#
# COMPACT_ATOMS: atom_id res chain seq x y z
N ARG A 1 -12.75 8.75 2.47
CA ARG A 1 -12.00 9.63 1.54
C ARG A 1 -10.79 10.32 2.21
N ARG A 2 -10.93 11.08 3.30
CA ARG A 2 -9.79 11.71 4.00
C ARG A 2 -8.70 10.72 4.42
N MET A 3 -9.10 9.56 4.95
CA MET A 3 -8.16 8.48 5.32
C MET A 3 -7.30 8.01 4.15
N LEU A 4 -7.88 7.85 2.95
CA LEU A 4 -7.12 7.47 1.75
C LEU A 4 -6.12 8.56 1.35
N GLN A 5 -6.51 9.83 1.44
CA GLN A 5 -5.62 10.93 1.13
C GLN A 5 -4.42 10.99 2.10
N PHE A 6 -4.65 10.80 3.40
CA PHE A 6 -3.56 10.73 4.38
C PHE A 6 -2.67 9.51 4.18
N ALA A 7 -3.26 8.34 3.93
CA ALA A 7 -2.52 7.14 3.59
C ALA A 7 -1.59 7.36 2.38
N CYS A 8 -2.12 7.89 1.27
CA CYS A 8 -1.33 8.25 0.10
C CYS A 8 -0.18 9.20 0.47
N GLN A 9 -0.48 10.26 1.22
CA GLN A 9 0.52 11.25 1.63
C GLN A 9 1.64 10.64 2.48
N TRP A 10 1.33 9.73 3.40
CA TRP A 10 2.34 9.11 4.28
C TRP A 10 3.38 8.28 3.52
N ILE A 11 3.01 7.68 2.39
CA ILE A 11 3.92 6.89 1.55
C ILE A 11 4.39 7.64 0.29
N GLY A 12 4.12 8.95 0.22
CA GLY A 12 4.54 9.81 -0.89
C GLY A 12 3.72 9.70 -2.19
N PHE A 13 2.54 9.08 -2.15
CA PHE A 13 1.62 9.02 -3.28
C PHE A 13 0.82 10.31 -3.44
N GLN A 14 0.51 10.63 -4.70
CA GLN A 14 -0.45 11.68 -5.04
C GLN A 14 -1.87 11.10 -5.10
N PHE A 15 -2.80 11.76 -4.44
CA PHE A 15 -4.21 11.35 -4.44
C PHE A 15 -5.03 12.27 -5.36
N GLU A 16 -5.69 11.66 -6.36
CA GLU A 16 -6.64 12.35 -7.24
C GLU A 16 -8.06 11.84 -7.01
N ALA A 17 -9.02 12.76 -6.96
CA ALA A 17 -10.44 12.42 -6.80
C ALA A 17 -11.07 11.90 -8.10
N GLN A 18 -10.60 12.45 -9.21
CA GLN A 18 -11.08 12.16 -10.55
C GLN A 18 -10.02 11.34 -11.27
N LEU A 19 -10.48 10.38 -12.05
CA LEU A 19 -9.60 9.55 -12.85
C LEU A 19 -9.13 10.38 -14.05
N SER A 20 -7.82 10.43 -14.26
CA SER A 20 -7.16 11.22 -15.31
C SER A 20 -6.19 10.34 -16.11
N ARG A 21 -5.73 10.81 -17.26
CA ARG A 21 -4.74 10.09 -18.08
C ARG A 21 -3.35 10.01 -17.43
N SER A 22 -3.07 10.84 -16.42
CA SER A 22 -1.84 10.79 -15.61
C SER A 22 -1.98 9.88 -14.39
N THR A 23 -3.17 9.35 -14.11
CA THR A 23 -3.36 8.41 -13.00
C THR A 23 -2.58 7.13 -13.28
N THR A 24 -1.75 6.69 -12.33
CA THR A 24 -1.00 5.42 -12.43
C THR A 24 -1.78 4.25 -11.85
N HIS A 25 -2.56 4.48 -10.78
CA HIS A 25 -3.32 3.45 -10.09
C HIS A 25 -4.74 3.94 -9.77
N LEU A 26 -5.74 3.16 -10.17
CA LEU A 26 -7.11 3.32 -9.72
C LEU A 26 -7.38 2.32 -8.60
N LEU A 27 -7.59 2.82 -7.38
CA LEU A 27 -8.10 2.00 -6.28
C LEU A 27 -9.61 1.80 -6.46
N THR A 28 -10.02 0.54 -6.64
CA THR A 28 -11.44 0.18 -6.76
C THR A 28 -11.80 -0.98 -5.84
N PHE A 29 -13.00 -0.92 -5.23
CA PHE A 29 -13.51 -2.03 -4.43
C PHE A 29 -14.18 -3.10 -5.30
N GLN A 30 -14.85 -2.69 -6.38
CA GLN A 30 -15.55 -3.58 -7.31
C GLN A 30 -14.96 -3.42 -8.71
N HIS A 31 -14.93 -4.51 -9.48
CA HIS A 31 -14.52 -4.50 -10.89
C HIS A 31 -15.67 -4.08 -11.79
N LYS A 32 -16.27 -2.92 -11.52
CA LYS A 32 -17.39 -2.38 -12.30
C LYS A 32 -17.47 -0.86 -12.22
N GLY A 33 -18.19 -0.28 -13.18
CA GLY A 33 -18.50 1.14 -13.23
C GLY A 33 -17.53 1.93 -14.11
N ALA A 34 -17.97 3.15 -14.48
CA ALA A 34 -17.33 3.94 -15.53
C ALA A 34 -15.84 4.22 -15.30
N LYS A 35 -15.40 4.44 -14.04
CA LYS A 35 -13.97 4.64 -13.74
C LYS A 35 -13.16 3.37 -13.94
N TYR A 36 -13.69 2.22 -13.52
CA TYR A 36 -13.02 0.94 -13.71
C TYR A 36 -12.88 0.61 -15.21
N GLU A 37 -13.98 0.70 -15.95
CA GLU A 37 -13.99 0.45 -17.40
C GLU A 37 -13.06 1.41 -18.16
N ALA A 38 -13.04 2.69 -17.78
CA ALA A 38 -12.12 3.66 -18.36
C ALA A 38 -10.66 3.30 -18.05
N ALA A 39 -10.34 2.91 -16.80
CA ALA A 39 -8.99 2.52 -16.43
C ALA A 39 -8.49 1.30 -17.20
N ILE A 40 -9.32 0.25 -17.32
CA ILE A 40 -8.99 -0.95 -18.10
C ILE A 40 -8.74 -0.59 -19.57
N ARG A 41 -9.63 0.20 -20.17
CA ARG A 41 -9.47 0.63 -21.57
C ARG A 41 -8.18 1.43 -21.77
N TRP A 42 -7.91 2.40 -20.89
CA TRP A 42 -6.73 3.25 -21.00
C TRP A 42 -5.43 2.48 -20.76
N GLY A 43 -5.43 1.50 -19.85
CA GLY A 43 -4.30 0.60 -19.66
C GLY A 43 -4.01 -0.22 -20.93
N ALA A 44 -5.04 -0.82 -21.53
CA ALA A 44 -4.89 -1.56 -22.78
C ALA A 44 -4.41 -0.67 -23.95
N GLU A 45 -4.92 0.56 -24.06
CA GLU A 45 -4.45 1.56 -25.05
C GLU A 45 -2.96 1.90 -24.83
N SER A 46 -2.55 2.09 -23.57
CA SER A 46 -1.15 2.39 -23.19
C SER A 46 -0.23 1.23 -23.55
N GLU A 47 -0.58 0.00 -23.18
CA GLU A 47 0.16 -1.23 -23.54
C GLU A 47 0.31 -1.41 -25.05
N ALA A 48 -0.78 -1.24 -25.80
CA ALA A 48 -0.76 -1.36 -27.26
C ALA A 48 0.14 -0.30 -27.94
N ALA A 49 0.32 0.87 -27.31
CA ALA A 49 1.22 1.92 -27.76
C ALA A 49 2.68 1.72 -27.30
N GLY A 50 3.01 0.60 -26.65
CA GLY A 50 4.33 0.32 -26.08
C GLY A 50 4.61 1.02 -24.74
N GLY A 51 3.56 1.53 -24.09
CA GLY A 51 3.62 2.15 -22.77
C GLY A 51 3.53 1.16 -21.61
N SER A 52 3.33 1.70 -20.40
CA SER A 52 3.37 0.97 -19.12
C SER A 52 2.09 0.18 -18.76
N GLY A 53 1.02 0.28 -19.55
CA GLY A 53 -0.26 -0.37 -19.22
C GLY A 53 -1.11 0.37 -18.17
N GLU A 54 -0.77 1.61 -17.88
CA GLU A 54 -1.45 2.42 -16.86
C GLU A 54 -2.70 3.14 -17.38
N PRO A 55 -3.68 3.44 -16.50
CA PRO A 55 -3.73 3.15 -15.06
C PRO A 55 -4.00 1.67 -14.71
N HIS A 56 -3.31 1.19 -13.69
CA HIS A 56 -3.59 -0.11 -13.07
C HIS A 56 -4.83 -0.05 -12.18
N ALA A 57 -5.91 -0.74 -12.54
CA ALA A 57 -7.06 -0.93 -11.66
C ALA A 57 -6.74 -2.01 -10.62
N VAL A 58 -6.55 -1.59 -9.36
CA VAL A 58 -6.17 -2.48 -8.26
C VAL A 58 -7.20 -2.44 -7.13
N ASN A 59 -7.32 -3.53 -6.40
CA ASN A 59 -8.14 -3.56 -5.20
C ASN A 59 -7.51 -2.77 -4.04
N HIS A 60 -8.32 -2.47 -3.02
CA HIS A 60 -7.93 -1.71 -1.83
C HIS A 60 -6.74 -2.30 -1.05
N ARG A 61 -6.48 -3.61 -1.19
CA ARG A 61 -5.41 -4.29 -0.46
C ARG A 61 -4.02 -3.81 -0.86
N TRP A 62 -3.84 -3.39 -2.11
CA TRP A 62 -2.57 -2.88 -2.60
C TRP A 62 -2.07 -1.70 -1.76
N LEU A 63 -2.93 -0.71 -1.51
CA LEU A 63 -2.57 0.44 -0.69
C LEU A 63 -2.31 0.04 0.77
N ILE A 64 -3.12 -0.86 1.32
CA ILE A 64 -2.97 -1.35 2.71
C ILE A 64 -1.61 -2.05 2.89
N ASP A 65 -1.24 -2.92 1.96
CA ASP A 65 0.03 -3.64 2.04
C ASP A 65 1.20 -2.68 1.79
N CYS A 66 1.09 -1.72 0.85
CA CYS A 66 2.11 -0.68 0.65
C CYS A 66 2.36 0.13 1.94
N LEU A 67 1.30 0.48 2.67
CA LEU A 67 1.39 1.16 3.96
C LEU A 67 2.04 0.29 5.03
N SER A 68 1.66 -0.99 5.08
CA SER A 68 2.13 -1.93 6.12
C SER A 68 3.63 -2.18 5.99
N LEU A 69 4.15 -2.15 4.77
CA LEU A 69 5.54 -2.50 4.45
C LEU A 69 6.41 -1.29 4.12
N TRP A 70 5.81 -0.09 4.11
CA TRP A 70 6.49 1.16 3.72
C TRP A 70 7.18 1.08 2.36
N LYS A 71 6.55 0.41 1.39
CA LYS A 71 7.12 0.17 0.05
C LYS A 71 6.04 0.16 -1.03
N VAL A 72 6.39 0.65 -2.22
CA VAL A 72 5.54 0.50 -3.42
C VAL A 72 5.62 -0.94 -3.91
N LEU A 73 4.47 -1.61 -3.97
CA LEU A 73 4.38 -3.00 -4.39
C LEU A 73 3.98 -3.13 -5.87
N PRO A 74 4.37 -4.21 -6.57
CA PRO A 74 3.83 -4.53 -7.88
C PRO A 74 2.31 -4.68 -7.86
N SER A 75 1.64 -4.19 -8.89
CA SER A 75 0.18 -4.12 -8.94
C SER A 75 -0.49 -5.40 -9.43
N ASP A 76 0.22 -6.29 -10.13
CA ASP A 76 -0.39 -7.38 -10.93
C ASP A 76 -1.29 -8.33 -10.13
N LYS A 77 -0.84 -8.77 -8.95
CA LYS A 77 -1.65 -9.66 -8.08
C LYS A 77 -2.92 -8.97 -7.58
N TYR A 78 -2.88 -7.65 -7.41
CA TYR A 78 -3.99 -6.86 -6.91
C TYR A 78 -5.03 -6.48 -7.99
N LYS A 79 -4.74 -6.77 -9.27
CA LYS A 79 -5.66 -6.58 -10.40
C LYS A 79 -6.62 -7.78 -10.58
N GLN A 80 -6.27 -8.95 -10.05
CA GLN A 80 -6.96 -10.23 -10.35
C GLN A 80 -8.33 -10.32 -9.70
N HIS A 81 -8.45 -9.87 -8.45
CA HIS A 81 -9.65 -9.99 -7.65
C HIS A 81 -10.12 -8.64 -7.13
N SER A 82 -11.43 -8.41 -7.16
CA SER A 82 -12.03 -7.22 -6.58
C SER A 82 -11.92 -7.26 -5.06
N GLY A 83 -12.00 -6.10 -4.41
CA GLY A 83 -12.08 -6.04 -2.95
C GLY A 83 -13.29 -6.80 -2.40
N GLU A 84 -14.41 -6.80 -3.14
CA GLU A 84 -15.61 -7.57 -2.79
C GLU A 84 -15.34 -9.08 -2.76
N ALA A 85 -14.69 -9.61 -3.80
CA ALA A 85 -14.31 -11.03 -3.85
C ALA A 85 -13.34 -11.41 -2.71
N LEU A 86 -12.45 -10.50 -2.31
CA LEU A 86 -11.54 -10.74 -1.17
C LEU A 86 -12.25 -10.74 0.18
N ILE A 87 -13.36 -10.02 0.33
CA ILE A 87 -14.17 -10.12 1.56
C ILE A 87 -14.87 -11.48 1.63
N GLU A 88 -15.34 -11.99 0.49
CA GLU A 88 -15.99 -13.30 0.41
C GLU A 88 -15.00 -14.44 0.60
N ASN A 89 -13.81 -14.32 0.00
CA ASN A 89 -12.74 -15.30 0.11
C ASN A 89 -11.37 -14.61 0.29
N PRO A 90 -10.92 -14.43 1.54
CA PRO A 90 -9.65 -13.79 1.85
C PRO A 90 -8.41 -14.53 1.30
N ASP A 91 -8.50 -15.84 1.06
CA ASP A 91 -7.38 -16.65 0.61
C ASP A 91 -7.01 -16.42 -0.87
N LEU A 92 -7.86 -15.73 -1.63
CA LEU A 92 -7.61 -15.34 -3.02
C LEU A 92 -6.41 -14.41 -3.17
N LEU A 93 -6.07 -13.67 -2.12
CA LEU A 93 -4.87 -12.84 -2.08
C LEU A 93 -4.23 -13.01 -0.69
N PRO A 94 -3.34 -14.01 -0.54
CA PRO A 94 -2.64 -14.25 0.70
C PRO A 94 -1.93 -13.00 1.19
N LEU A 95 -1.70 -12.91 2.51
CA LEU A 95 -0.99 -11.78 3.10
C LEU A 95 0.35 -11.58 2.38
N TYR A 96 0.77 -10.32 2.22
CA TYR A 96 2.01 -10.01 1.51
C TYR A 96 3.22 -10.82 2.02
N ASP A 97 3.34 -11.00 3.34
CA ASP A 97 4.39 -11.82 3.96
C ASP A 97 4.42 -13.27 3.45
N GLN A 98 3.28 -13.82 3.03
CA GLN A 98 3.19 -15.15 2.43
C GLN A 98 3.48 -15.14 0.93
N LEU A 99 3.24 -14.01 0.25
CA LEU A 99 3.39 -13.85 -1.19
C LEU A 99 4.80 -13.43 -1.64
N TYR A 100 5.55 -12.78 -0.74
CA TYR A 100 6.85 -12.17 -1.02
C TYR A 100 7.81 -12.24 0.19
N GLY A 101 7.48 -13.03 1.21
CA GLY A 101 8.40 -13.31 2.31
C GLY A 101 9.58 -14.12 1.79
N ASP A 102 10.67 -13.42 1.46
CA ASP A 102 11.99 -14.02 1.63
C ASP A 102 12.13 -14.41 3.10
N SER A 103 12.62 -15.63 3.31
CA SER A 103 12.75 -16.32 4.58
C SER A 103 13.71 -15.67 5.59
N GLN A 104 13.84 -14.34 5.68
CA GLN A 104 14.60 -13.63 6.72
C GLN A 104 14.05 -12.23 7.04
N HIS A 105 12.92 -12.18 7.75
CA HIS A 105 12.73 -11.10 8.72
C HIS A 105 12.32 -11.71 10.05
N THR A 106 13.35 -11.96 10.85
CA THR A 106 13.26 -12.10 12.30
C THR A 106 12.43 -10.94 12.84
N ARG A 107 11.42 -11.30 13.62
CA ARG A 107 10.49 -10.41 14.30
C ARG A 107 11.14 -9.73 15.51
N ASP A 108 12.43 -9.41 15.42
CA ASP A 108 13.30 -8.97 16.50
C ASP A 108 14.18 -7.80 16.02
N ALA A 109 13.68 -6.55 16.10
CA ALA A 109 14.53 -5.33 16.14
C ALA A 109 13.78 -3.97 16.19
N ALA A 110 12.44 -3.90 16.31
CA ALA A 110 11.75 -2.60 16.30
C ALA A 110 11.08 -2.17 17.63
N TYR A 111 11.16 -2.97 18.68
CA TYR A 111 10.69 -2.59 20.02
C TYR A 111 11.63 -3.11 21.10
N ALA A 112 12.88 -2.66 21.09
CA ALA A 112 13.66 -2.70 22.32
C ALA A 112 13.04 -1.65 23.27
N PRO A 113 12.60 -2.02 24.49
CA PRO A 113 12.15 -1.04 25.45
C PRO A 113 13.31 -0.09 25.77
N VAL A 114 13.07 1.21 25.63
CA VAL A 114 14.00 2.25 26.07
C VAL A 114 14.27 2.00 27.56
N PRO A 115 15.52 1.82 28.01
CA PRO A 115 15.78 1.66 29.44
C PRO A 115 15.48 2.98 30.16
N SER A 116 14.36 2.99 30.88
CA SER A 116 14.00 4.00 31.86
C SER A 116 14.97 3.93 33.04
N SER A 117 15.93 4.85 33.14
CA SER A 117 16.39 5.44 34.42
C SER A 117 17.61 6.34 34.22
N VAL A 118 17.36 7.63 34.01
CA VAL A 118 18.27 8.66 34.52
C VAL A 118 17.83 8.96 35.95
N SER A 119 18.62 8.51 36.93
CA SER A 119 18.51 8.99 38.32
C SER A 119 19.37 10.25 38.48
N PRO A 120 18.93 11.24 39.28
CA PRO A 120 19.66 12.50 39.45
C PRO A 120 20.90 12.29 40.32
N THR A 121 22.06 12.74 39.83
CA THR A 121 23.31 12.84 40.57
C THR A 121 23.14 13.84 41.72
N GLN A 122 23.24 13.37 42.96
CA GLN A 122 23.50 14.22 44.13
C GLN A 122 24.98 14.59 44.14
N GLU A 123 25.28 15.87 43.94
CA GLU A 123 26.60 16.43 44.17
C GLU A 123 26.68 16.97 45.59
N ALA A 124 27.45 16.27 46.42
CA ALA A 124 27.87 16.73 47.74
C ALA A 124 29.39 16.61 47.79
N ALA A 125 30.10 17.72 47.97
CA ALA A 125 31.09 17.88 49.03
C ALA A 125 31.86 19.21 48.85
N ALA A 126 31.87 19.97 49.95
CA ALA A 126 32.72 21.10 50.22
C ALA A 126 34.22 20.73 50.23
N PRO A 127 35.09 21.73 50.39
CA PRO A 127 35.76 21.86 51.69
C PRO A 127 35.40 23.13 52.46
#